data_AF-A0A533XH95-F1
#
_entry.id   AF-A0A533XH95-F1
#
_cell.length_a   1.000
_cell.length_b   1.000
_cell.length_c   1.000
_cell.angle_alpha   90.00
_cell.angle_beta   90.00
_cell.angle_gamma   90.00
#
_symmetry.space_group_name_H-M   'P 1'
#
loop_
_entity.id
_entity.type
_entity.pdbx_description
1 polymer ?
#
loop_
_entity_poly.entity_id
_entity_poly.type
_entity_poly.pdbx_seq_one_letter_code
_entity_poly.pdbx_strand_id
1 'polypeptide(L)'
;MAFYTINKFVNAERAKPEHLSPEVLDFVLLGRGAAANLAKAAKMSETLLREMRAEFLYWYPVDLRNSGKELIPNHLTFFAFHHEAMFGEKFWPRGFSVNGMIQIEGQRMSKSHGVFVTWKDALEKFGADAVRATVVLAGDGMEDTDWRAKNAEDTKAKVDSLVSFVEKNLNGAVRRAPDHLDRWLTSTMNRRIVMVTTSMEEMRTRRAISAALLDVWNDLRWYLHRTEKPRRQTLTEVFSAWVRMLSPFVPFVSEELNRALGGKGLVCTADWPSPKDFPRDDAAELSELVLRKVMDDARNLLKIVKQPRQKLNVYVASDDARSYFVEVAKARARKESLGVVVKRFASLGITPERVVKLQYEAGEELVSMFVSQPDFDEYGLLSEASDFLARELGVRVEVTKAGPQGIHDPGKRAKDALPLKPAFYLE
;
A
#
# COMPACT_ATOMS: atom_id res chain seq x y z
N MET A 1 30.20 -14.70 0.06
CA MET A 1 29.66 -13.33 0.13
C MET A 1 30.80 -12.33 0.23
N ALA A 2 31.75 -12.53 1.15
CA ALA A 2 32.97 -11.73 1.25
C ALA A 2 33.73 -11.54 -0.09
N PHE A 3 33.84 -12.57 -0.93
CA PHE A 3 34.49 -12.41 -2.24
C PHE A 3 33.82 -11.36 -3.15
N TYR A 4 32.50 -11.12 -3.03
CA TYR A 4 31.84 -10.07 -3.81
C TYR A 4 32.37 -8.67 -3.50
N THR A 5 32.91 -8.42 -2.30
CA THR A 5 33.44 -7.10 -1.95
C THR A 5 34.76 -6.81 -2.69
N ILE A 6 35.45 -7.84 -3.18
CA ILE A 6 36.74 -7.71 -3.86
C ILE A 6 36.76 -8.21 -5.30
N ASN A 7 35.67 -8.81 -5.80
CA ASN A 7 35.63 -9.36 -7.15
C ASN A 7 35.88 -8.31 -8.24
N LYS A 8 35.55 -7.04 -8.00
CA LYS A 8 35.78 -5.93 -8.94
C LYS A 8 37.27 -5.73 -9.25
N PHE A 9 38.15 -6.00 -8.29
CA PHE A 9 39.59 -5.91 -8.50
C PHE A 9 40.10 -7.08 -9.33
N VAL A 10 39.50 -8.26 -9.16
CA VAL A 10 39.83 -9.47 -9.94
C VAL A 10 39.33 -9.32 -11.38
N ASN A 11 38.08 -8.90 -11.56
CA ASN A 11 37.47 -8.71 -12.87
C ASN A 11 38.11 -7.58 -13.69
N ALA A 12 38.66 -6.57 -13.02
CA ALA A 12 39.44 -5.51 -13.65
C ALA A 12 40.92 -5.88 -13.84
N GLU A 13 41.30 -7.14 -13.59
CA GLU A 13 42.67 -7.68 -13.67
C GLU A 13 43.70 -6.95 -12.79
N ARG A 14 43.24 -6.17 -11.81
CA ARG A 14 44.11 -5.47 -10.83
C ARG A 14 44.68 -6.47 -9.82
N ALA A 15 43.90 -7.48 -9.44
CA ALA A 15 44.33 -8.59 -8.59
C ALA A 15 44.22 -9.90 -9.36
N LYS A 16 45.37 -10.52 -9.69
CA LYS A 16 45.42 -11.80 -10.41
C LYS A 16 45.20 -12.98 -9.47
N PRO A 17 44.73 -14.14 -9.97
CA PRO A 17 44.60 -15.35 -9.16
C PRO A 17 45.88 -15.72 -8.40
N GLU A 18 47.05 -15.57 -9.03
CA GLU A 18 48.34 -15.85 -8.39
C GLU A 18 48.66 -14.93 -7.19
N HIS A 19 48.04 -13.74 -7.13
CA HIS A 19 48.26 -12.78 -6.04
C HIS A 19 47.41 -13.10 -4.80
N LEU A 20 46.37 -13.93 -4.92
CA LEU A 20 45.38 -14.17 -3.86
C LEU A 20 45.78 -15.37 -2.98
N SER A 21 46.97 -15.31 -2.39
CA SER A 21 47.42 -16.33 -1.44
C SER A 21 46.55 -16.33 -0.15
N PRO A 22 46.56 -17.42 0.63
CA PRO A 22 45.86 -17.46 1.92
C PRO A 22 46.22 -16.29 2.83
N GLU A 23 47.48 -15.87 2.89
CA GLU A 23 47.95 -14.76 3.73
C GLU A 23 47.43 -13.39 3.26
N VAL A 24 47.32 -13.21 1.95
CA VAL A 24 46.69 -12.02 1.36
C VAL A 24 45.21 -11.97 1.72
N LEU A 25 44.50 -13.10 1.63
CA LEU A 25 43.09 -13.17 2.01
C LEU A 25 42.89 -12.98 3.51
N ASP A 26 43.78 -13.52 4.34
CA ASP A 26 43.81 -13.31 5.79
C ASP A 26 44.00 -11.82 6.14
N PHE A 27 44.83 -11.09 5.39
CA PHE A 27 44.93 -9.64 5.57
C PHE A 27 43.66 -8.93 5.15
N VAL A 28 43.16 -9.21 3.94
CA VAL A 28 42.00 -8.51 3.37
C VAL A 28 40.77 -8.72 4.26
N LEU A 29 40.50 -9.97 4.64
CA LEU A 29 39.28 -10.36 5.34
C LEU A 29 39.42 -10.29 6.87
N LEU A 30 40.55 -10.71 7.43
CA LEU A 30 40.74 -10.84 8.88
C LEU A 30 41.66 -9.76 9.47
N GLY A 31 42.41 -9.04 8.64
CA GLY A 31 43.36 -8.01 9.07
C GLY A 31 44.64 -8.57 9.65
N ARG A 32 44.98 -9.82 9.31
CA ARG A 32 46.18 -10.49 9.82
C ARG A 32 47.38 -10.19 8.93
N GLY A 33 48.53 -9.94 9.55
CA GLY A 33 49.78 -9.64 8.84
C GLY A 33 49.98 -8.15 8.52
N ALA A 34 51.16 -7.82 8.01
CA ALA A 34 51.55 -6.46 7.66
C ALA A 34 51.44 -6.24 6.15
N ALA A 35 50.71 -5.19 5.74
CA ALA A 35 50.42 -4.90 4.34
C ALA A 35 51.68 -4.79 3.47
N ALA A 36 52.72 -4.10 3.95
CA ALA A 36 53.98 -3.93 3.23
C ALA A 36 54.69 -5.27 2.92
N ASN A 37 54.69 -6.20 3.88
CA ASN A 37 55.32 -7.51 3.73
C ASN A 37 54.55 -8.38 2.74
N LEU A 38 53.23 -8.39 2.86
CA LEU A 38 52.34 -9.17 2.00
C LEU A 38 52.32 -8.64 0.56
N ALA A 39 52.31 -7.32 0.40
CA ALA A 39 52.42 -6.65 -0.90
C ALA A 39 53.69 -7.11 -1.65
N LYS A 40 54.84 -7.11 -0.95
CA LYS A 40 56.11 -7.59 -1.53
C LYS A 40 56.06 -9.08 -1.87
N ALA A 41 55.55 -9.92 -0.98
CA ALA A 41 55.47 -11.37 -1.19
C ALA A 41 54.54 -11.76 -2.34
N ALA A 42 53.37 -11.11 -2.41
CA ALA A 42 52.36 -11.34 -3.45
C ALA A 42 52.62 -10.57 -4.75
N LYS A 43 53.74 -9.83 -4.84
CA LYS A 43 54.10 -8.96 -5.98
C LYS A 43 52.96 -8.01 -6.38
N MET A 44 52.30 -7.45 -5.37
CA MET A 44 51.14 -6.58 -5.51
C MET A 44 51.41 -5.24 -4.82
N SER A 45 50.79 -4.16 -5.30
CA SER A 45 50.93 -2.86 -4.63
C SER A 45 50.28 -2.90 -3.25
N GLU A 46 50.93 -2.31 -2.25
CA GLU A 46 50.35 -2.17 -0.91
C GLU A 46 49.04 -1.37 -0.93
N THR A 47 48.95 -0.36 -1.80
CA THR A 47 47.74 0.44 -2.01
C THR A 47 46.56 -0.44 -2.40
N LEU A 48 46.70 -1.31 -3.42
CA LEU A 48 45.66 -2.24 -3.83
C LEU A 48 45.23 -3.19 -2.71
N LEU A 49 46.19 -3.72 -1.95
CA LEU A 49 45.90 -4.61 -0.82
C LEU A 49 45.05 -3.90 0.26
N ARG A 50 45.36 -2.63 0.55
CA ARG A 50 44.61 -1.79 1.47
C ARG A 50 43.23 -1.41 0.93
N GLU A 51 43.12 -1.11 -0.36
CA GLU A 51 41.84 -0.85 -1.03
C GLU A 51 40.90 -2.07 -0.95
N MET A 52 41.41 -3.26 -1.24
CA MET A 52 40.63 -4.50 -1.13
C MET A 52 40.09 -4.72 0.29
N ARG A 53 40.93 -4.47 1.31
CA ARG A 53 40.52 -4.52 2.71
C ARG A 53 39.48 -3.46 3.03
N ALA A 54 39.67 -2.22 2.60
CA ALA A 54 38.74 -1.13 2.85
C ALA A 54 37.35 -1.42 2.27
N GLU A 55 37.28 -1.99 1.07
CA GLU A 55 36.02 -2.42 0.44
C GLU A 55 35.32 -3.53 1.23
N PHE A 56 36.05 -4.54 1.70
CA PHE A 56 35.48 -5.55 2.58
C PHE A 56 34.92 -4.91 3.86
N LEU A 57 35.70 -4.06 4.53
CA LEU A 57 35.27 -3.41 5.77
C LEU A 57 34.08 -2.45 5.59
N TYR A 58 33.91 -1.89 4.40
CA TYR A 58 32.78 -1.02 4.08
C TYR A 58 31.48 -1.82 3.86
N TRP A 59 31.54 -2.89 3.07
CA TRP A 59 30.36 -3.65 2.65
C TRP A 59 29.93 -4.77 3.61
N TYR A 60 30.80 -5.23 4.50
CA TYR A 60 30.48 -6.27 5.48
C TYR A 60 30.08 -5.65 6.83
N PRO A 61 29.16 -6.28 7.61
CA PRO A 61 28.56 -7.60 7.41
C PRO A 61 27.50 -7.67 6.31
N VAL A 62 27.07 -8.88 5.96
CA VAL A 62 25.90 -9.08 5.08
C VAL A 62 24.63 -8.62 5.80
N ASP A 63 24.04 -7.50 5.37
CA ASP A 63 22.82 -6.96 5.98
C ASP A 63 21.62 -7.91 5.81
N LEU A 64 21.42 -8.44 4.59
CA LEU A 64 20.32 -9.35 4.30
C LEU A 64 20.72 -10.44 3.31
N ARG A 65 20.50 -11.70 3.67
CA ARG A 65 20.63 -12.85 2.77
C ARG A 65 19.24 -13.42 2.44
N ASN A 66 18.79 -13.24 1.20
CA ASN A 66 17.52 -13.80 0.72
C ASN A 66 17.72 -15.19 0.06
N SER A 67 16.79 -16.12 0.28
CA SER A 67 16.82 -17.47 -0.27
C SER A 67 15.48 -18.21 -0.14
N GLY A 68 15.28 -19.30 -0.89
CA GLY A 68 14.15 -20.20 -0.70
C GLY A 68 14.23 -21.00 0.60
N LYS A 69 13.07 -21.36 1.17
CA LYS A 69 12.96 -22.08 2.46
C LYS A 69 13.65 -23.44 2.51
N GLU A 70 13.80 -24.11 1.37
CA GLU A 70 14.49 -25.39 1.26
C GLU A 70 15.99 -25.29 1.60
N LEU A 71 16.56 -24.08 1.56
CA LEU A 71 17.96 -23.83 1.88
C LEU A 71 18.21 -23.53 3.36
N ILE A 72 17.15 -23.42 4.19
CA ILE A 72 17.30 -23.28 5.64
C ILE A 72 18.13 -24.41 6.23
N PRO A 73 17.74 -25.70 6.13
CA PRO A 73 18.42 -26.79 6.84
C PRO A 73 19.82 -27.13 6.30
N ASN A 74 20.30 -26.42 5.28
CA ASN A 74 21.60 -26.66 4.65
C ASN A 74 22.36 -25.35 4.46
N HIS A 75 22.31 -24.74 3.27
CA HIS A 75 23.14 -23.62 2.88
C HIS A 75 23.03 -22.42 3.83
N LEU A 76 21.84 -22.04 4.31
CA LEU A 76 21.71 -20.89 5.23
C LEU A 76 22.28 -21.21 6.61
N THR A 77 22.06 -22.43 7.12
CA THR A 77 22.70 -22.91 8.36
C THR A 77 24.23 -22.97 8.22
N PHE A 78 24.75 -23.57 7.16
CA PHE A 78 26.20 -23.62 6.91
C PHE A 78 26.79 -22.23 6.66
N PHE A 79 26.03 -21.33 6.04
CA PHE A 79 26.43 -19.95 5.85
C PHE A 79 26.63 -19.26 7.21
N ALA A 80 25.73 -19.46 8.18
CA ALA A 80 25.93 -18.94 9.53
C ALA A 80 27.15 -19.57 10.22
N PHE A 81 27.27 -20.91 10.22
CA PHE A 81 28.41 -21.61 10.84
C PHE A 81 29.76 -21.20 10.25
N HIS A 82 29.86 -21.07 8.92
CA HIS A 82 31.09 -20.62 8.29
C HIS A 82 31.42 -19.16 8.66
N HIS A 83 30.43 -18.28 8.83
CA HIS A 83 30.71 -16.91 9.27
C HIS A 83 31.19 -16.85 10.71
N GLU A 84 30.61 -17.68 11.60
CA GLU A 84 31.07 -17.84 12.98
C GLU A 84 32.50 -18.38 13.04
N ALA A 85 32.81 -19.41 12.25
CA ALA A 85 34.13 -20.05 12.25
C ALA A 85 35.23 -19.16 11.68
N MET A 86 34.92 -18.33 10.67
CA MET A 86 35.91 -17.51 9.97
C MET A 86 36.02 -16.08 10.50
N PHE A 87 34.92 -15.48 10.97
CA PHE A 87 34.85 -14.06 11.29
C PHE A 87 34.40 -13.80 12.73
N GLY A 88 34.88 -12.69 13.30
CA GLY A 88 34.36 -12.20 14.58
C GLY A 88 32.93 -11.69 14.45
N GLU A 89 32.22 -11.65 15.59
CA GLU A 89 30.78 -11.32 15.69
C GLU A 89 30.34 -10.08 14.91
N LYS A 90 31.18 -9.03 14.88
CA LYS A 90 30.91 -7.81 14.11
C LYS A 90 30.70 -8.01 12.60
N PHE A 91 31.14 -9.14 12.05
CA PHE A 91 31.02 -9.49 10.63
C PHE A 91 30.01 -10.61 10.38
N TRP A 92 29.28 -11.06 11.41
CA TRP A 92 28.23 -12.05 11.24
C TRP A 92 27.06 -11.47 10.44
N PRO A 93 26.33 -12.31 9.67
CA PRO A 93 25.16 -11.87 8.92
C PRO A 93 24.12 -11.25 9.85
N ARG A 94 23.53 -10.10 9.45
CA ARG A 94 22.54 -9.39 10.29
C ARG A 94 21.12 -9.91 10.11
N GLY A 95 20.81 -10.48 8.96
CA GLY A 95 19.45 -10.93 8.67
C GLY A 95 19.37 -11.96 7.55
N PHE A 96 18.36 -12.82 7.66
CA PHE A 96 17.94 -13.75 6.62
C PHE A 96 16.50 -13.45 6.23
N SER A 97 16.25 -13.40 4.93
CA SER A 97 14.89 -13.36 4.38
C SER A 97 14.65 -14.67 3.63
N VAL A 98 13.48 -15.26 3.84
CA VAL A 98 13.16 -16.56 3.25
C VAL A 98 11.83 -16.50 2.53
N ASN A 99 11.81 -17.01 1.30
CA ASN A 99 10.61 -17.15 0.49
C ASN A 99 10.17 -18.62 0.32
N GLY A 100 8.88 -18.85 0.09
CA GLY A 100 8.37 -20.15 -0.36
C GLY A 100 8.74 -20.46 -1.81
N MET A 101 8.32 -21.64 -2.27
CA MET A 101 8.55 -22.11 -3.64
C MET A 101 7.44 -21.62 -4.57
N ILE A 102 7.73 -21.51 -5.86
CA ILE A 102 6.76 -21.14 -6.88
C ILE A 102 6.16 -22.41 -7.51
N GLN A 103 4.84 -22.47 -7.57
CA GLN A 103 4.05 -23.43 -8.34
C GLN A 103 3.62 -22.80 -9.67
N ILE A 104 3.24 -23.63 -10.63
CA ILE A 104 2.69 -23.19 -11.93
C ILE A 104 1.30 -23.79 -12.06
N GLU A 105 0.27 -22.96 -12.15
CA GLU A 105 -1.13 -23.38 -12.27
C GLU A 105 -1.54 -24.42 -11.21
N GLY A 106 -1.12 -24.19 -9.95
CA GLY A 106 -1.36 -25.06 -8.80
C GLY A 106 -0.54 -26.36 -8.78
N GLN A 107 0.37 -26.56 -9.73
CA GLN A 107 1.21 -27.74 -9.83
C GLN A 107 2.67 -27.42 -9.50
N ARG A 108 3.37 -28.38 -8.90
CA ARG A 108 4.82 -28.25 -8.66
C ARG A 108 5.56 -28.19 -10.00
N MET A 109 6.54 -27.30 -10.08
CA MET A 109 7.38 -27.20 -11.27
C MET A 109 8.09 -28.52 -11.57
N SER A 110 7.96 -29.01 -12.79
CA SER A 110 8.60 -30.23 -13.26
C SER A 110 8.90 -30.16 -14.75
N LYS A 111 10.19 -30.13 -15.11
CA LYS A 111 10.62 -30.13 -16.52
C LYS A 111 10.18 -31.40 -17.26
N SER A 112 10.25 -32.56 -16.61
CA SER A 112 9.89 -33.85 -17.23
C SER A 112 8.39 -33.99 -17.50
N HIS A 113 7.53 -33.34 -16.71
CA HIS A 113 6.08 -33.35 -16.89
C HIS A 113 5.57 -32.14 -17.68
N GLY A 114 6.46 -31.31 -18.24
CA GLY A 114 6.09 -30.13 -19.04
C GLY A 114 5.53 -28.95 -18.24
N VAL A 115 5.48 -29.04 -16.91
CA VAL A 115 4.99 -27.99 -16.01
C VAL A 115 6.15 -27.07 -15.63
N PHE A 116 6.57 -26.23 -16.57
CA PHE A 116 7.70 -25.33 -16.37
C PHE A 116 7.53 -24.06 -17.22
N VAL A 117 7.85 -22.90 -16.64
CA VAL A 117 7.92 -21.62 -17.34
C VAL A 117 9.34 -21.10 -17.17
N THR A 118 10.06 -20.89 -18.27
CA THR A 118 11.39 -20.30 -18.18
C THR A 118 11.26 -18.79 -17.93
N TRP A 119 12.26 -18.21 -17.26
CA TRP A 119 12.33 -16.76 -17.08
C TRP A 119 12.31 -16.00 -18.41
N LYS A 120 13.01 -16.53 -19.43
CA LYS A 120 13.07 -15.94 -20.77
C LYS A 120 11.68 -15.90 -21.41
N ASP A 121 10.95 -17.02 -21.41
CA ASP A 121 9.63 -17.10 -22.03
C ASP A 121 8.62 -16.17 -21.31
N ALA A 122 8.69 -16.09 -19.98
CA ALA A 122 7.86 -15.17 -19.22
C ALA A 122 8.16 -13.70 -19.58
N LEU A 123 9.44 -13.32 -19.68
CA LEU A 123 9.85 -11.97 -20.07
C LEU A 123 9.43 -11.61 -21.49
N GLU A 124 9.64 -12.52 -22.46
CA GLU A 124 9.25 -12.29 -23.86
C GLU A 124 7.74 -12.16 -24.02
N LYS A 125 6.96 -12.96 -23.27
CA LYS A 125 5.50 -12.96 -23.35
C LYS A 125 4.86 -11.77 -22.63
N PHE A 126 5.34 -11.43 -21.43
CA PHE A 126 4.65 -10.48 -20.56
C PHE A 126 5.38 -9.14 -20.36
N GLY A 127 6.70 -9.11 -20.58
CA GLY A 127 7.55 -7.96 -20.26
C GLY A 127 8.02 -7.96 -18.80
N ALA A 128 9.18 -7.33 -18.56
CA ALA A 128 9.87 -7.40 -17.27
C ALA A 128 9.05 -6.90 -16.09
N ASP A 129 8.40 -5.74 -16.21
CA ASP A 129 7.61 -5.15 -15.12
C ASP A 129 6.39 -5.99 -14.76
N ALA A 130 5.69 -6.53 -15.76
CA ALA A 130 4.54 -7.39 -15.52
C ALA A 130 4.95 -8.69 -14.81
N VAL A 131 6.05 -9.32 -15.23
CA VAL A 131 6.58 -10.53 -14.58
C VAL A 131 6.99 -10.22 -13.14
N ARG A 132 7.77 -9.15 -12.91
CA ARG A 132 8.19 -8.72 -11.57
C ARG A 132 6.99 -8.48 -10.65
N ALA A 133 6.02 -7.69 -11.11
CA ALA A 133 4.83 -7.38 -10.33
C ALA A 133 4.01 -8.65 -10.02
N THR A 134 3.86 -9.55 -11.01
CA THR A 134 3.12 -10.81 -10.83
C THR A 134 3.75 -11.71 -9.78
N VAL A 135 5.08 -11.89 -9.82
CA VAL A 135 5.80 -12.72 -8.84
C VAL A 135 5.66 -12.15 -7.43
N VAL A 136 5.82 -10.83 -7.27
CA VAL A 136 5.72 -10.19 -5.94
C VAL A 136 4.28 -10.17 -5.42
N LEU A 137 3.28 -10.03 -6.29
CA LEU A 137 1.86 -10.11 -5.93
C LEU A 137 1.44 -11.52 -5.53
N ALA A 138 2.13 -12.56 -6.01
CA ALA A 138 1.78 -13.96 -5.72
C ALA A 138 1.93 -14.30 -4.23
N GLY A 139 2.97 -13.76 -3.56
CA GLY A 139 3.16 -13.97 -2.13
C GLY A 139 4.45 -13.39 -1.57
N ASP A 140 4.52 -13.39 -0.25
CA ASP A 140 5.72 -13.10 0.53
C ASP A 140 5.85 -14.10 1.69
N GLY A 141 7.00 -14.12 2.36
CA GLY A 141 7.29 -15.09 3.42
C GLY A 141 7.45 -16.54 2.92
N MET A 142 7.33 -17.51 3.82
CA MET A 142 7.67 -18.92 3.55
C MET A 142 6.55 -19.73 2.87
N GLU A 143 5.38 -19.14 2.65
CA GLU A 143 4.27 -19.80 1.97
C GLU A 143 4.60 -19.99 0.49
N ASP A 144 4.26 -21.15 -0.05
CA ASP A 144 4.41 -21.40 -1.49
C ASP A 144 3.45 -20.50 -2.25
N THR A 145 3.91 -19.99 -3.38
CA THR A 145 3.17 -19.07 -4.24
C THR A 145 2.83 -19.76 -5.54
N ASP A 146 1.86 -19.22 -6.27
CA ASP A 146 1.37 -19.84 -7.51
C ASP A 146 1.44 -18.84 -8.66
N TRP A 147 2.21 -19.19 -9.68
CA TRP A 147 2.25 -18.48 -10.94
C TRP A 147 1.07 -18.92 -11.80
N ARG A 148 0.21 -17.96 -12.14
CA ARG A 148 -0.91 -18.15 -13.06
C ARG A 148 -0.75 -17.24 -14.25
N ALA A 149 -0.83 -17.79 -15.46
CA ALA A 149 -0.71 -17.02 -16.69
C ALA A 149 -1.76 -15.91 -16.76
N LYS A 150 -2.99 -16.18 -16.29
CA LYS A 150 -4.07 -15.19 -16.22
C LYS A 150 -3.72 -14.00 -15.32
N ASN A 151 -3.09 -14.23 -14.18
CA ASN A 151 -2.64 -13.15 -13.30
C ASN A 151 -1.53 -12.31 -13.96
N ALA A 152 -0.63 -12.94 -14.72
CA ALA A 152 0.40 -12.25 -15.48
C ALA A 152 -0.20 -11.39 -16.62
N GLU A 153 -1.23 -11.89 -17.32
CA GLU A 153 -1.97 -11.16 -18.34
C GLU A 153 -2.68 -9.93 -17.76
N ASP A 154 -3.37 -10.09 -16.63
CA ASP A 154 -4.08 -9.00 -15.96
C ASP A 154 -3.11 -7.95 -15.40
N THR A 155 -1.98 -8.41 -14.84
CA THR A 155 -0.92 -7.52 -14.36
C THR A 155 -0.26 -6.76 -15.51
N LYS A 156 -0.01 -7.42 -16.65
CA LYS A 156 0.47 -6.76 -17.86
C LYS A 156 -0.50 -5.68 -18.33
N ALA A 157 -1.78 -6.00 -18.47
CA ALA A 157 -2.79 -5.04 -18.90
C ALA A 157 -2.85 -3.83 -17.95
N LYS A 158 -2.70 -4.05 -16.64
CA LYS A 158 -2.59 -2.97 -15.65
C LYS A 158 -1.36 -2.11 -15.90
N VAL A 159 -0.17 -2.71 -15.95
CA VAL A 159 1.10 -2.01 -16.11
C VAL A 159 1.13 -1.21 -17.42
N ASP A 160 0.70 -1.81 -18.53
CA ASP A 160 0.63 -1.16 -19.84
C ASP A 160 -0.35 0.04 -19.83
N SER A 161 -1.39 0.00 -18.99
CA SER A 161 -2.35 1.11 -18.88
C SER A 161 -1.84 2.32 -18.09
N LEU A 162 -0.79 2.16 -17.25
CA LEU A 162 -0.36 3.19 -16.29
C LEU A 162 0.05 4.50 -16.96
N VAL A 163 0.84 4.44 -18.04
CA VAL A 163 1.32 5.63 -18.77
C VAL A 163 0.14 6.42 -19.32
N SER A 164 -0.72 5.75 -20.09
CA SER A 164 -1.91 6.39 -20.67
C SER A 164 -2.86 6.95 -19.61
N PHE A 165 -2.98 6.28 -18.45
CA PHE A 165 -3.79 6.73 -17.34
C PHE A 165 -3.23 8.03 -16.74
N VAL A 166 -1.93 8.09 -16.47
CA VAL A 166 -1.30 9.29 -15.90
C VAL A 166 -1.39 10.47 -16.87
N GLU A 167 -1.01 10.28 -18.14
CA GLU A 167 -1.00 11.34 -19.15
C GLU A 167 -2.41 11.90 -19.39
N LYS A 168 -3.40 11.03 -19.60
CA LYS A 168 -4.79 11.44 -19.84
C LYS A 168 -5.32 12.30 -18.70
N ASN A 169 -5.14 11.84 -17.46
CA ASN A 169 -5.69 12.53 -16.29
C ASN A 169 -4.92 13.80 -15.96
N LEU A 170 -3.61 13.86 -16.22
CA LEU A 170 -2.84 15.09 -16.05
C LEU A 170 -3.22 16.15 -17.09
N ASN A 171 -3.46 15.74 -18.34
CA ASN A 171 -3.90 16.64 -19.41
C ASN A 171 -5.31 17.21 -19.18
N GLY A 172 -6.21 16.42 -18.59
CA GLY A 172 -7.56 16.86 -18.21
C GLY A 172 -7.61 17.70 -16.92
N ALA A 173 -6.51 17.82 -16.18
CA ALA A 173 -6.48 18.49 -14.90
C ALA A 173 -6.36 20.02 -15.02
N VAL A 174 -7.05 20.74 -14.13
CA VAL A 174 -7.11 22.22 -14.13
C VAL A 174 -6.39 22.81 -12.93
N ARG A 175 -5.99 24.08 -13.02
CA ARG A 175 -5.47 24.84 -11.88
C ARG A 175 -6.62 25.45 -11.11
N ARG A 176 -6.77 25.09 -9.83
CA ARG A 176 -7.76 25.65 -8.91
C ARG A 176 -7.28 25.57 -7.45
N ALA A 177 -7.99 26.24 -6.54
CA ALA A 177 -7.80 26.07 -5.10
C ALA A 177 -8.13 24.63 -4.68
N PRO A 178 -7.46 24.07 -3.66
CA PRO A 178 -7.76 22.73 -3.19
C PRO A 178 -9.14 22.66 -2.51
N ASP A 179 -9.90 21.61 -2.81
CA ASP A 179 -11.15 21.28 -2.13
C ASP A 179 -10.99 20.08 -1.18
N HIS A 180 -12.10 19.56 -0.64
CA HIS A 180 -12.07 18.41 0.26
C HIS A 180 -11.60 17.12 -0.43
N LEU A 181 -11.87 16.93 -1.73
CA LEU A 181 -11.43 15.75 -2.48
C LEU A 181 -9.92 15.78 -2.72
N ASP A 182 -9.35 16.97 -2.95
CA ASP A 182 -7.90 17.13 -3.04
C ASP A 182 -7.22 16.78 -1.71
N ARG A 183 -7.75 17.29 -0.59
CA ARG A 183 -7.23 16.98 0.74
C ARG A 183 -7.39 15.50 1.08
N TRP A 184 -8.52 14.90 0.69
CA TRP A 184 -8.75 13.47 0.81
C TRP A 184 -7.68 12.65 0.10
N LEU A 185 -7.40 12.95 -1.17
CA LEU A 185 -6.42 12.20 -1.96
C LEU A 185 -5.01 12.38 -1.38
N THR A 186 -4.64 13.59 -0.99
CA THR A 186 -3.36 13.89 -0.32
C THR A 186 -3.22 13.12 1.00
N SER A 187 -4.25 13.14 1.85
CA SER A 187 -4.25 12.41 3.13
C SER A 187 -4.18 10.89 2.92
N THR A 188 -4.93 10.38 1.95
CA THR A 188 -4.91 8.95 1.60
C THR A 188 -3.52 8.54 1.10
N MET A 189 -2.88 9.39 0.28
CA MET A 189 -1.53 9.15 -0.21
C MET A 189 -0.50 9.08 0.92
N ASN A 190 -0.63 9.90 1.97
CA ASN A 190 0.18 9.78 3.18
C ASN A 190 0.12 8.37 3.78
N ARG A 191 -1.10 7.85 4.00
CA ARG A 191 -1.29 6.48 4.54
C ARG A 191 -0.70 5.42 3.62
N ARG A 192 -0.81 5.59 2.30
CA ARG A 192 -0.20 4.67 1.32
C ARG A 192 1.32 4.69 1.40
N ILE A 193 1.94 5.85 1.48
CA ILE A 193 3.39 5.98 1.65
C ILE A 193 3.83 5.26 2.92
N VAL A 194 3.19 5.51 4.06
CA VAL A 194 3.52 4.83 5.32
C VAL A 194 3.37 3.32 5.20
N MET A 195 2.24 2.84 4.67
CA MET A 195 1.97 1.41 4.49
C MET A 195 3.01 0.72 3.59
N VAL A 196 3.31 1.30 2.44
CA VAL A 196 4.30 0.74 1.50
C VAL A 196 5.69 0.74 2.13
N THR A 197 6.08 1.85 2.76
CA THR A 197 7.38 1.99 3.44
C THR A 197 7.56 0.92 4.52
N THR A 198 6.65 0.84 5.48
CA THR A 198 6.72 -0.17 6.55
C THR A 198 6.70 -1.59 5.98
N SER A 199 5.88 -1.86 4.98
CA SER A 199 5.82 -3.19 4.35
C SER A 199 7.13 -3.55 3.65
N MET A 200 7.83 -2.59 3.05
CA MET A 200 9.14 -2.83 2.43
C MET A 200 10.22 -3.09 3.48
N GLU A 201 10.28 -2.28 4.55
CA GLU A 201 11.22 -2.47 5.67
C GLU A 201 11.04 -3.85 6.33
N GLU A 202 9.81 -4.34 6.41
CA GLU A 202 9.49 -5.66 6.98
C GLU A 202 9.56 -6.82 5.97
N MET A 203 10.00 -6.57 4.73
CA MET A 203 10.02 -7.56 3.64
C MET A 203 8.64 -8.19 3.35
N ARG A 204 7.54 -7.49 3.66
CA ARG A 204 6.15 -7.82 3.30
C ARG A 204 5.86 -7.33 1.88
N THR A 205 6.60 -7.88 0.91
CA THR A 205 6.63 -7.37 -0.46
C THR A 205 5.29 -7.46 -1.18
N ARG A 206 4.46 -8.48 -0.89
CA ARG A 206 3.10 -8.60 -1.47
C ARG A 206 2.20 -7.49 -0.96
N ARG A 207 2.23 -7.21 0.35
CA ARG A 207 1.49 -6.07 0.93
C ARG A 207 1.97 -4.75 0.36
N ALA A 208 3.28 -4.55 0.21
CA ALA A 208 3.86 -3.34 -0.34
C ALA A 208 3.39 -3.07 -1.78
N ILE A 209 3.53 -4.04 -2.70
CA ILE A 209 3.08 -3.85 -4.09
C ILE A 209 1.56 -3.75 -4.21
N SER A 210 0.79 -4.46 -3.37
CA SER A 210 -0.68 -4.36 -3.39
C SER A 210 -1.12 -2.94 -3.03
N ALA A 211 -0.51 -2.35 -2.00
CA ALA A 211 -0.76 -0.97 -1.62
C ALA A 211 -0.28 0.02 -2.70
N ALA A 212 0.94 -0.15 -3.21
CA ALA A 212 1.55 0.76 -4.18
C ALA A 212 0.85 0.73 -5.55
N LEU A 213 0.45 -0.45 -6.05
CA LEU A 213 -0.12 -0.62 -7.38
C LEU A 213 -1.64 -0.65 -7.38
N LEU A 214 -2.28 -1.43 -6.52
CA LEU A 214 -3.73 -1.67 -6.57
C LEU A 214 -4.51 -0.65 -5.77
N ASP A 215 -4.07 -0.38 -4.54
CA ASP A 215 -4.80 0.52 -3.66
C ASP A 215 -4.69 1.98 -4.12
N VAL A 216 -3.47 2.47 -4.39
CA VAL A 216 -3.27 3.83 -4.94
C VAL A 216 -4.02 4.01 -6.26
N TRP A 217 -4.07 2.98 -7.11
CA TRP A 217 -4.88 2.99 -8.34
C TRP A 217 -6.37 3.18 -8.03
N ASN A 218 -6.90 2.46 -7.05
CA ASN A 218 -8.30 2.59 -6.64
C ASN A 218 -8.59 3.97 -6.04
N ASP A 219 -7.66 4.52 -5.25
CA ASP A 219 -7.80 5.85 -4.65
C ASP A 219 -7.82 6.94 -5.73
N LEU A 220 -6.92 6.86 -6.70
CA LEU A 220 -6.89 7.76 -7.87
C LEU A 220 -8.16 7.64 -8.72
N ARG A 221 -8.62 6.42 -9.01
CA ARG A 221 -9.88 6.24 -9.76
C ARG A 221 -11.06 6.84 -9.01
N TRP A 222 -11.13 6.68 -7.69
CA TRP A 222 -12.18 7.28 -6.89
C TRP A 222 -12.15 8.80 -6.94
N TYR A 223 -10.97 9.41 -6.73
CA TYR A 223 -10.81 10.86 -6.83
C TYR A 223 -11.26 11.39 -8.20
N LEU A 224 -10.81 10.76 -9.28
CA LEU A 224 -11.15 11.16 -10.65
C LEU A 224 -12.65 10.96 -10.96
N HIS A 225 -13.28 9.96 -10.35
CA HIS A 225 -14.71 9.69 -10.50
C HIS A 225 -15.57 10.68 -9.72
N ARG A 226 -15.11 11.09 -8.53
CA ARG A 226 -15.78 12.09 -7.67
C ARG A 226 -15.60 13.52 -8.15
N THR A 227 -14.51 13.80 -8.86
CA THR A 227 -14.10 15.16 -9.21
C THR A 227 -14.37 15.46 -10.68
N GLU A 228 -15.22 16.44 -10.97
CA GLU A 228 -15.48 16.88 -12.35
C GLU A 228 -14.29 17.60 -12.98
N LYS A 229 -13.53 18.36 -12.17
CA LYS A 229 -12.37 19.14 -12.59
C LYS A 229 -11.16 18.81 -11.70
N PRO A 230 -10.45 17.70 -11.93
CA PRO A 230 -9.30 17.30 -11.13
C PRO A 230 -8.24 18.41 -11.02
N ARG A 231 -7.68 18.62 -9.82
CA ARG A 231 -6.68 19.65 -9.58
C ARG A 231 -5.31 19.20 -10.05
N ARG A 232 -4.71 19.96 -10.96
CA ARG A 232 -3.42 19.63 -11.59
C ARG A 232 -2.28 19.49 -10.58
N GLN A 233 -2.19 20.38 -9.59
CA GLN A 233 -1.13 20.35 -8.59
C GLN A 233 -1.20 19.07 -7.74
N THR A 234 -2.40 18.74 -7.23
CA THR A 234 -2.63 17.52 -6.44
C THR A 234 -2.26 16.26 -7.23
N LEU A 235 -2.73 16.14 -8.48
CA LEU A 235 -2.37 14.99 -9.32
C LEU A 235 -0.87 14.92 -9.63
N THR A 236 -0.22 16.06 -9.87
CA THR A 236 1.24 16.08 -10.14
C THR A 236 2.03 15.57 -8.93
N GLU A 237 1.70 16.04 -7.73
CA GLU A 237 2.35 15.64 -6.47
C GLU A 237 2.11 14.14 -6.19
N VAL A 238 0.85 13.70 -6.28
CA VAL A 238 0.45 12.30 -6.04
C VAL A 238 1.06 11.36 -7.07
N PHE A 239 1.03 11.70 -8.37
CA PHE A 239 1.65 10.86 -9.41
C PHE A 239 3.17 10.78 -9.25
N SER A 240 3.84 11.88 -8.90
CA SER A 240 5.28 11.86 -8.62
C SER A 240 5.64 10.93 -7.47
N ALA A 241 4.89 10.97 -6.37
CA ALA A 241 5.09 10.04 -5.26
C ALA A 241 4.73 8.60 -5.62
N TRP A 242 3.66 8.40 -6.40
CA TRP A 242 3.23 7.08 -6.86
C TRP A 242 4.28 6.40 -7.73
N VAL A 243 4.85 7.12 -8.71
CA VAL A 243 5.91 6.63 -9.59
C VAL A 243 7.14 6.17 -8.81
N ARG A 244 7.54 6.94 -7.78
CA ARG A 244 8.64 6.58 -6.89
C ARG A 244 8.34 5.32 -6.07
N MET A 245 7.13 5.18 -5.52
CA MET A 245 6.73 3.95 -4.82
C MET A 245 6.65 2.73 -5.73
N LEU A 246 6.33 2.91 -7.01
CA LEU A 246 6.27 1.84 -8.00
C LEU A 246 7.65 1.38 -8.48
N SER A 247 8.66 2.25 -8.43
CA SER A 247 10.00 2.01 -9.00
C SER A 247 10.68 0.71 -8.55
N PRO A 248 10.59 0.26 -7.28
CA PRO A 248 11.16 -1.03 -6.87
C PRO A 248 10.50 -2.23 -7.56
N PHE A 249 9.23 -2.12 -7.95
CA PHE A 249 8.42 -3.20 -8.48
C PHE A 249 8.38 -3.22 -10.01
N VAL A 250 8.09 -2.07 -10.62
CA VAL A 250 7.92 -1.86 -12.06
C VAL A 250 8.86 -0.77 -12.60
N PRO A 251 10.20 -0.96 -12.49
CA PRO A 251 11.17 0.10 -12.75
C PRO A 251 11.10 0.69 -14.16
N PHE A 252 10.83 -0.10 -15.20
CA PHE A 252 10.91 0.41 -16.58
C PHE A 252 9.76 1.38 -16.88
N VAL A 253 8.53 1.02 -16.51
CA VAL A 253 7.35 1.89 -16.61
C VAL A 253 7.48 3.08 -15.66
N SER A 254 8.04 2.90 -14.46
CA SER A 254 8.30 4.03 -13.56
C SER A 254 9.26 5.06 -14.14
N GLU A 255 10.32 4.66 -14.86
CA GLU A 255 11.20 5.61 -15.56
C GLU A 255 10.48 6.36 -16.70
N GLU A 256 9.64 5.66 -17.47
CA GLU A 256 8.85 6.31 -18.53
C GLU A 256 7.85 7.31 -17.94
N LEU A 257 7.14 6.93 -16.88
CA LEU A 257 6.23 7.81 -16.15
C LEU A 257 6.96 9.02 -15.55
N ASN A 258 8.14 8.81 -14.98
CA ASN A 258 8.96 9.90 -14.44
C ASN A 258 9.29 10.92 -15.53
N ARG A 259 9.67 10.46 -16.73
CA ARG A 259 9.88 11.33 -17.89
C ARG A 259 8.60 12.06 -18.30
N ALA A 260 7.48 11.35 -18.39
CA ALA A 260 6.18 11.93 -18.77
C ALA A 260 5.71 13.02 -17.79
N LEU A 261 6.06 12.90 -16.50
CA LEU A 261 5.79 13.90 -15.47
C LEU A 261 6.78 15.09 -15.48
N GLY A 262 7.80 15.07 -16.34
CA GLY A 262 8.85 16.09 -16.39
C GLY A 262 9.90 15.96 -15.28
N GLY A 263 10.03 14.76 -14.69
CA GLY A 263 11.06 14.44 -13.71
C GLY A 263 12.47 14.58 -14.29
N LYS A 264 13.43 14.93 -13.43
CA LYS A 264 14.85 15.05 -13.79
C LYS A 264 15.62 13.84 -13.28
N GLY A 265 16.53 13.31 -14.09
CA GLY A 265 17.31 12.13 -13.73
C GLY A 265 16.47 10.84 -13.73
N LEU A 266 17.03 9.79 -13.11
CA LEU A 266 16.38 8.48 -13.00
C LEU A 266 15.57 8.38 -11.71
N VAL A 267 14.39 7.76 -11.78
CA VAL A 267 13.56 7.52 -10.59
C VAL A 267 14.27 6.58 -9.60
N CYS A 268 15.10 5.66 -10.09
CA CYS A 268 15.86 4.74 -9.23
C CYS A 268 16.88 5.44 -8.31
N THR A 269 17.21 6.71 -8.61
CA THR A 269 18.09 7.56 -7.80
C THR A 269 17.35 8.67 -7.07
N ALA A 270 16.03 8.75 -7.21
CA ALA A 270 15.23 9.77 -6.55
C ALA A 270 14.98 9.43 -5.07
N ASP A 271 14.83 10.47 -4.25
CA ASP A 271 14.45 10.29 -2.84
C ASP A 271 13.09 9.62 -2.71
N TRP A 272 12.97 8.68 -1.77
CA TRP A 272 11.71 8.04 -1.44
C TRP A 272 10.65 9.08 -1.02
N PRO A 273 9.38 8.96 -1.43
CA PRO A 273 8.36 9.94 -1.07
C PRO A 273 8.17 10.01 0.45
N SER A 274 8.17 11.22 1.00
CA SER A 274 8.02 11.45 2.43
C SER A 274 6.54 11.65 2.77
N PRO A 275 6.00 10.99 3.80
CA PRO A 275 4.64 11.27 4.26
C PRO A 275 4.49 12.72 4.76
N LYS A 276 5.57 13.40 5.14
CA LYS A 276 5.54 14.81 5.57
C LYS A 276 5.08 15.76 4.46
N ASP A 277 5.27 15.38 3.20
CA ASP A 277 4.85 16.17 2.04
C ASP A 277 3.35 16.04 1.75
N PHE A 278 2.68 15.10 2.43
CA PHE A 278 1.28 14.77 2.25
C PHE A 278 0.53 14.96 3.58
N PRO A 279 0.02 16.18 3.87
CA PRO A 279 -0.69 16.44 5.13
C PRO A 279 -1.90 15.53 5.29
N ARG A 280 -2.12 15.02 6.51
CA ARG A 280 -3.33 14.26 6.82
C ARG A 280 -4.53 15.18 7.02
N ASP A 281 -5.70 14.68 6.64
CA ASP A 281 -7.00 15.28 6.84
C ASP A 281 -8.02 14.17 7.14
N ASP A 282 -8.11 13.81 8.43
CA ASP A 282 -8.98 12.73 8.91
C ASP A 282 -10.47 13.04 8.65
N ALA A 283 -10.85 14.33 8.59
CA ALA A 283 -12.21 14.75 8.28
C ALA A 283 -12.55 14.49 6.80
N ALA A 284 -11.63 14.82 5.87
CA ALA A 284 -11.81 14.52 4.46
C ALA A 284 -11.82 13.00 4.20
N GLU A 285 -10.97 12.23 4.87
CA GLU A 285 -11.01 10.75 4.85
C GLU A 285 -12.34 10.19 5.34
N LEU A 286 -12.85 10.70 6.47
CA LEU A 286 -14.14 10.31 7.02
C LEU A 286 -15.28 10.61 6.04
N SER A 287 -15.26 11.79 5.39
CA SER A 287 -16.27 12.17 4.39
C SER A 287 -16.42 11.12 3.28
N GLU A 288 -15.31 10.73 2.66
CA GLU A 288 -15.38 9.79 1.54
C GLU A 288 -15.65 8.35 1.99
N LEU A 289 -15.24 7.95 3.20
CA LEU A 289 -15.61 6.65 3.78
C LEU A 289 -17.13 6.57 4.03
N VAL A 290 -17.71 7.60 4.63
CA VAL A 290 -19.17 7.68 4.86
C VAL A 290 -19.91 7.66 3.53
N LEU A 291 -19.50 8.49 2.57
CA LEU A 291 -20.17 8.56 1.28
C LEU A 291 -20.15 7.21 0.55
N ARG A 292 -19.00 6.53 0.49
CA ARG A 292 -18.88 5.20 -0.13
C ARG A 292 -19.81 4.19 0.54
N LYS A 293 -19.81 4.17 1.87
CA LYS A 293 -20.68 3.27 2.64
C LYS A 293 -22.15 3.52 2.35
N VAL A 294 -22.59 4.77 2.38
CA VAL A 294 -23.99 5.16 2.09
C VAL A 294 -24.38 4.79 0.66
N MET A 295 -23.50 5.04 -0.30
CA MET A 295 -23.71 4.69 -1.70
C MET A 295 -23.85 3.17 -1.89
N ASP A 296 -23.01 2.37 -1.25
CA ASP A 296 -23.06 0.91 -1.36
C ASP A 296 -24.30 0.32 -0.66
N ASP A 297 -24.67 0.84 0.51
CA ASP A 297 -25.92 0.48 1.20
C ASP A 297 -27.15 0.81 0.33
N ALA A 298 -27.15 1.99 -0.32
CA ALA A 298 -28.21 2.40 -1.24
C ALA A 298 -28.25 1.52 -2.50
N ARG A 299 -27.11 1.20 -3.12
CA ARG A 299 -27.04 0.27 -4.27
C ARG A 299 -27.60 -1.10 -3.92
N ASN A 300 -27.27 -1.63 -2.74
CA ASN A 300 -27.78 -2.92 -2.29
C ASN A 300 -29.30 -2.89 -2.09
N LEU A 301 -29.85 -1.82 -1.53
CA LEU A 301 -31.29 -1.61 -1.45
C LEU A 301 -31.96 -1.61 -2.83
N LEU A 302 -31.38 -0.88 -3.79
CA LEU A 302 -31.92 -0.77 -5.15
C LEU A 302 -31.94 -2.10 -5.91
N LYS A 303 -30.97 -2.99 -5.65
CA LYS A 303 -30.95 -4.35 -6.22
C LYS A 303 -32.09 -5.24 -5.70
N ILE A 304 -32.51 -5.04 -4.45
CA ILE A 304 -33.53 -5.89 -3.81
C ILE A 304 -34.93 -5.52 -4.32
N VAL A 305 -35.22 -4.23 -4.38
CA VAL A 305 -36.56 -3.76 -4.72
C VAL A 305 -36.63 -3.64 -6.26
N LYS A 306 -37.63 -4.25 -6.91
CA LYS A 306 -37.70 -4.44 -8.39
C LYS A 306 -38.61 -3.48 -9.18
N GLN A 307 -39.36 -2.60 -8.51
CA GLN A 307 -40.29 -1.68 -9.16
C GLN A 307 -39.58 -0.45 -9.76
N PRO A 308 -40.06 0.12 -10.88
CA PRO A 308 -39.55 1.37 -11.43
C PRO A 308 -39.83 2.51 -10.43
N ARG A 309 -38.84 3.38 -10.20
CA ARG A 309 -38.91 4.42 -9.15
C ARG A 309 -38.33 5.72 -9.64
N GLN A 310 -38.73 6.79 -8.97
CA GLN A 310 -38.33 8.13 -9.35
C GLN A 310 -37.36 8.75 -8.33
N LYS A 311 -37.46 8.40 -7.05
CA LYS A 311 -36.75 9.13 -5.99
C LYS A 311 -36.35 8.27 -4.78
N LEU A 312 -35.08 8.33 -4.40
CA LEU A 312 -34.54 7.82 -3.15
C LEU A 312 -34.44 8.95 -2.12
N ASN A 313 -35.24 8.87 -1.07
CA ASN A 313 -35.15 9.74 0.10
C ASN A 313 -34.13 9.14 1.10
N VAL A 314 -33.12 9.93 1.45
CA VAL A 314 -32.03 9.58 2.36
C VAL A 314 -32.19 10.41 3.64
N TYR A 315 -32.50 9.76 4.75
CA TYR A 315 -32.66 10.42 6.04
C TYR A 315 -31.39 10.28 6.88
N VAL A 316 -30.77 11.41 7.19
CA VAL A 316 -29.60 11.51 8.08
C VAL A 316 -30.06 11.60 9.53
N ALA A 317 -29.28 11.07 10.46
CA ALA A 317 -29.63 11.04 11.88
C ALA A 317 -29.87 12.45 12.46
N SER A 318 -30.74 12.53 13.47
CA SER A 318 -30.94 13.75 14.25
C SER A 318 -29.72 14.06 15.14
N ASP A 319 -29.61 15.29 15.61
CA ASP A 319 -28.53 15.70 16.51
C ASP A 319 -28.54 14.93 17.84
N ASP A 320 -29.72 14.56 18.33
CA ASP A 320 -29.87 13.73 19.52
C ASP A 320 -29.42 12.29 19.26
N ALA A 321 -29.79 11.69 18.12
CA ALA A 321 -29.35 10.35 17.74
C ALA A 321 -27.83 10.31 17.50
N ARG A 322 -27.27 11.39 16.95
CA ARG A 322 -25.82 11.59 16.82
C ARG A 322 -25.13 11.64 18.18
N SER A 323 -25.65 12.45 19.08
CA SER A 323 -25.12 12.57 20.44
C SER A 323 -25.19 11.24 21.18
N TYR A 324 -26.29 10.50 21.05
CA TYR A 324 -26.43 9.17 21.63
C TYR A 324 -25.40 8.18 21.09
N PHE A 325 -25.21 8.14 19.77
CA PHE A 325 -24.22 7.27 19.13
C PHE A 325 -22.80 7.55 19.65
N VAL A 326 -22.41 8.81 19.73
CA VAL A 326 -21.07 9.23 20.21
C VAL A 326 -20.88 8.89 21.69
N GLU A 327 -21.87 9.17 22.54
CA GLU A 327 -21.78 8.88 23.98
C GLU A 327 -21.71 7.36 24.25
N VAL A 328 -22.44 6.55 23.48
CA VAL A 328 -22.32 5.08 23.54
C VAL A 328 -20.92 4.62 23.12
N ALA A 329 -20.36 5.19 22.04
CA ALA A 329 -19.00 4.85 21.61
C ALA A 329 -17.95 5.20 22.69
N LYS A 330 -18.04 6.40 23.27
CA LYS A 330 -17.14 6.86 24.35
C LYS A 330 -17.24 6.00 25.60
N ALA A 331 -18.46 5.69 26.05
CA ALA A 331 -18.68 4.84 27.22
C ALA A 331 -18.08 3.44 27.00
N ARG A 332 -18.24 2.87 25.79
CA ARG A 332 -17.61 1.57 25.44
C ARG A 332 -16.10 1.63 25.44
N ALA A 333 -15.50 2.66 24.83
CA ALA A 333 -14.05 2.84 24.82
C ALA A 333 -13.47 2.95 26.25
N ARG A 334 -14.23 3.54 27.18
CA ARG A 334 -13.88 3.67 28.61
C ARG A 334 -14.30 2.49 29.48
N LYS A 335 -14.99 1.49 28.92
CA LYS A 335 -15.58 0.35 29.65
C LYS A 335 -16.55 0.78 30.77
N GLU A 336 -17.27 1.89 30.56
CA GLU A 336 -18.27 2.43 31.48
C GLU A 336 -19.66 1.79 31.26
N SER A 337 -20.52 1.83 32.29
CA SER A 337 -21.90 1.38 32.18
C SER A 337 -22.72 2.28 31.25
N LEU A 338 -23.41 1.66 30.28
CA LEU A 338 -24.30 2.38 29.36
C LEU A 338 -25.57 2.92 30.05
N GLY A 339 -25.87 2.50 31.28
CA GLY A 339 -27.15 2.83 31.95
C GLY A 339 -27.41 4.33 32.10
N VAL A 340 -26.38 5.14 32.35
CA VAL A 340 -26.51 6.61 32.46
C VAL A 340 -26.81 7.23 31.09
N VAL A 341 -26.10 6.79 30.05
CA VAL A 341 -26.28 7.27 28.68
C VAL A 341 -27.67 6.90 28.16
N VAL A 342 -28.09 5.64 28.36
CA VAL A 342 -29.43 5.16 27.95
C VAL A 342 -30.54 5.96 28.62
N LYS A 343 -30.44 6.25 29.92
CA LYS A 343 -31.43 7.08 30.62
C LYS A 343 -31.53 8.50 30.05
N ARG A 344 -30.40 9.11 29.67
CA ARG A 344 -30.37 10.46 29.10
C ARG A 344 -31.07 10.55 27.74
N PHE A 345 -30.96 9.49 26.92
CA PHE A 345 -31.49 9.44 25.55
C PHE A 345 -32.75 8.58 25.39
N ALA A 346 -33.45 8.27 26.49
CA ALA A 346 -34.61 7.36 26.48
C ALA A 346 -35.76 7.84 25.58
N SER A 347 -35.90 9.16 25.39
CA SER A 347 -36.92 9.78 24.52
C SER A 347 -36.78 9.42 23.04
N LEU A 348 -35.59 8.97 22.59
CA LEU A 348 -35.36 8.60 21.20
C LEU A 348 -35.97 7.24 20.82
N GLY A 349 -36.26 6.38 21.80
CA GLY A 349 -36.75 5.02 21.52
C GLY A 349 -35.74 4.13 20.77
N ILE A 350 -34.46 4.52 20.74
CA ILE A 350 -33.37 3.74 20.13
C ILE A 350 -32.72 2.89 21.22
N THR A 351 -32.65 1.57 21.01
CA THR A 351 -32.03 0.67 21.99
C THR A 351 -30.51 0.72 21.92
N PRO A 352 -29.79 0.55 23.06
CA PRO A 352 -28.34 0.52 23.06
C PRO A 352 -27.77 -0.64 22.22
N GLU A 353 -28.44 -1.80 22.19
CA GLU A 353 -28.01 -2.96 21.41
C GLU A 353 -27.96 -2.65 19.91
N ARG A 354 -28.92 -1.84 19.41
CA ARG A 354 -28.94 -1.40 18.01
C ARG A 354 -27.75 -0.52 17.67
N VAL A 355 -27.41 0.42 18.55
CA VAL A 355 -26.27 1.32 18.38
C VAL A 355 -24.95 0.55 18.46
N VAL A 356 -24.80 -0.33 19.44
CA VAL A 356 -23.62 -1.17 19.62
C VAL A 356 -23.40 -2.06 18.39
N LYS A 357 -24.46 -2.73 17.92
CA LYS A 357 -24.40 -3.56 16.72
C LYS A 357 -23.95 -2.74 15.51
N LEU A 358 -24.49 -1.54 15.33
CA LEU A 358 -24.09 -0.66 14.23
C LEU A 358 -22.61 -0.25 14.33
N GLN A 359 -22.12 0.09 15.51
CA GLN A 359 -20.70 0.43 15.70
C GLN A 359 -19.78 -0.74 15.35
N TYR A 360 -20.18 -1.97 15.67
CA TYR A 360 -19.44 -3.17 15.25
C TYR A 360 -19.50 -3.37 13.73
N GLU A 361 -20.67 -3.22 13.10
CA GLU A 361 -20.84 -3.32 11.64
C GLU A 361 -20.04 -2.26 10.88
N ALA A 362 -19.95 -1.03 11.42
CA ALA A 362 -19.20 0.07 10.82
C ALA A 362 -17.67 -0.11 10.94
N GLY A 363 -17.21 -0.90 11.91
CA GLY A 363 -15.81 -1.10 12.20
C GLY A 363 -15.22 -0.04 13.15
N GLU A 364 -14.24 -0.46 13.95
CA GLU A 364 -13.66 0.35 15.02
C GLU A 364 -12.98 1.62 14.49
N GLU A 365 -12.27 1.53 13.36
CA GLU A 365 -11.58 2.67 12.76
C GLU A 365 -12.55 3.79 12.34
N LEU A 366 -13.60 3.46 11.59
CA LEU A 366 -14.58 4.44 11.12
C LEU A 366 -15.32 5.09 12.29
N VAL A 367 -15.70 4.31 13.31
CA VAL A 367 -16.35 4.83 14.52
C VAL A 367 -15.39 5.76 15.28
N SER A 368 -14.13 5.38 15.41
CA SER A 368 -13.10 6.20 16.07
C SER A 368 -12.90 7.53 15.33
N MET A 369 -12.77 7.50 13.99
CA MET A 369 -12.67 8.70 13.15
C MET A 369 -13.90 9.60 13.34
N PHE A 370 -15.11 9.05 13.27
CA PHE A 370 -16.34 9.80 13.47
C PHE A 370 -16.42 10.46 14.86
N VAL A 371 -16.08 9.71 15.92
CA VAL A 371 -16.09 10.22 17.30
C VAL A 371 -15.03 11.31 17.52
N SER A 372 -13.89 11.23 16.82
CA SER A 372 -12.82 12.22 16.88
C SER A 372 -13.15 13.53 16.14
N GLN A 373 -14.20 13.53 15.31
CA GLN A 373 -14.65 14.68 14.51
C GLN A 373 -16.03 15.17 15.00
N PRO A 374 -16.09 15.89 16.15
CA PRO A 374 -17.35 16.33 16.76
C PRO A 374 -18.15 17.31 15.89
N ASP A 375 -17.51 17.96 14.93
CA ASP A 375 -18.13 18.92 14.01
C ASP A 375 -18.40 18.34 12.61
N PHE A 376 -18.24 17.02 12.42
CA PHE A 376 -18.52 16.37 11.16
C PHE A 376 -20.01 16.46 10.80
N ASP A 377 -20.30 17.18 9.71
CA ASP A 377 -21.64 17.39 9.18
C ASP A 377 -21.99 16.33 8.12
N GLU A 378 -22.53 15.19 8.57
CA GLU A 378 -22.99 14.10 7.70
C GLU A 378 -24.14 14.55 6.78
N TYR A 379 -25.00 15.48 7.24
CA TYR A 379 -26.10 16.00 6.43
C TYR A 379 -25.58 16.89 5.30
N GLY A 380 -24.69 17.83 5.61
CA GLY A 380 -24.04 18.69 4.62
C GLY A 380 -23.30 17.87 3.57
N LEU A 381 -22.48 16.90 4.00
CA LEU A 381 -21.75 15.99 3.10
C LEU A 381 -22.67 15.28 2.10
N LEU A 382 -23.72 14.62 2.59
CA LEU A 382 -24.60 13.83 1.72
C LEU A 382 -25.45 14.73 0.84
N SER A 383 -25.83 15.92 1.33
CA SER A 383 -26.57 16.92 0.55
C SER A 383 -25.73 17.45 -0.60
N GLU A 384 -24.47 17.81 -0.35
CA GLU A 384 -23.52 18.21 -1.39
C GLU A 384 -23.22 17.09 -2.39
N ALA A 385 -23.18 15.84 -1.93
CA ALA A 385 -22.93 14.67 -2.78
C ALA A 385 -24.20 14.11 -3.45
N SER A 386 -25.37 14.73 -3.26
CA SER A 386 -26.67 14.19 -3.72
C SER A 386 -26.74 13.99 -5.24
N ASP A 387 -26.22 14.94 -6.03
CA ASP A 387 -26.14 14.83 -7.48
C ASP A 387 -25.21 13.69 -7.93
N PHE A 388 -24.08 13.52 -7.23
CA PHE A 388 -23.18 12.41 -7.48
C PHE A 388 -23.87 11.07 -7.17
N LEU A 389 -24.50 10.95 -5.99
CA LEU A 389 -25.27 9.76 -5.62
C LEU A 389 -26.38 9.47 -6.62
N ALA A 390 -27.09 10.49 -7.11
CA ALA A 390 -28.16 10.32 -8.07
C ALA A 390 -27.68 9.73 -9.40
N ARG A 391 -26.53 10.19 -9.91
CA ARG A 391 -25.89 9.62 -11.10
C ARG A 391 -25.46 8.18 -10.87
N GLU A 392 -24.82 7.89 -9.73
CA GLU A 392 -24.31 6.56 -9.41
C GLU A 392 -25.39 5.51 -9.17
N LEU A 393 -26.55 5.95 -8.67
CA LEU A 393 -27.67 5.09 -8.32
C LEU A 393 -28.72 5.02 -9.44
N GLY A 394 -28.67 5.92 -10.43
CA GLY A 394 -29.66 6.00 -11.51
C GLY A 394 -31.05 6.42 -11.04
N VAL A 395 -31.14 7.13 -9.91
CA VAL A 395 -32.40 7.59 -9.30
C VAL A 395 -32.18 8.96 -8.68
N ARG A 396 -33.20 9.84 -8.66
CA ARG A 396 -33.09 11.12 -7.95
C ARG A 396 -32.82 10.87 -6.46
N VAL A 397 -31.88 11.59 -5.86
CA VAL A 397 -31.58 11.47 -4.43
C VAL A 397 -31.97 12.77 -3.73
N GLU A 398 -32.72 12.66 -2.64
CA GLU A 398 -33.04 13.78 -1.76
C GLU A 398 -32.58 13.46 -0.34
N VAL A 399 -31.83 14.38 0.27
CA VAL A 399 -31.25 14.19 1.59
C VAL A 399 -31.97 15.08 2.59
N THR A 400 -32.44 14.49 3.68
CA THR A 400 -33.20 15.17 4.73
C THR A 400 -32.63 14.82 6.09
N LYS A 401 -32.44 15.82 6.96
CA LYS A 401 -32.03 15.58 8.35
C LYS A 401 -33.25 15.18 9.19
N ALA A 402 -33.17 14.04 9.89
CA ALA A 402 -34.21 13.60 10.80
C ALA A 402 -34.31 14.57 12.00
N GLY A 403 -35.52 14.88 12.43
CA GLY A 403 -35.76 15.80 13.54
C GLY A 403 -37.24 16.10 13.74
N PRO A 404 -37.58 16.96 14.72
CA PRO A 404 -38.97 17.27 15.08
C PRO A 404 -39.72 18.14 14.04
N GLN A 405 -39.04 18.57 12.97
CA GLN A 405 -39.64 19.42 11.94
C GLN A 405 -40.53 18.60 10.98
N GLY A 406 -41.46 19.28 10.30
CA GLY A 406 -42.35 18.69 9.29
C GLY A 406 -41.61 18.24 8.05
N ILE A 407 -40.86 17.14 8.17
CA ILE A 407 -40.12 16.51 7.08
C ILE A 407 -41.04 15.66 6.22
N HIS A 408 -40.74 15.59 4.92
CA HIS A 408 -41.39 14.66 4.02
C HIS A 408 -40.86 13.24 4.30
N ASP A 409 -41.61 12.46 5.08
CA ASP A 409 -41.28 11.07 5.44
C ASP A 409 -42.48 10.12 5.25
N PRO A 410 -42.91 9.88 3.99
CA PRO A 410 -44.05 9.01 3.67
C PRO A 410 -43.88 7.57 4.21
N GLY A 411 -42.64 7.10 4.30
CA GLY A 411 -42.30 5.77 4.81
C GLY A 411 -42.14 5.65 6.32
N LYS A 412 -42.21 6.77 7.06
CA LYS A 412 -41.87 6.83 8.50
C LYS A 412 -40.50 6.22 8.81
N ARG A 413 -39.51 6.45 7.94
CA ARG A 413 -38.15 5.89 7.98
C ARG A 413 -37.15 6.81 8.66
N ALA A 414 -37.42 8.11 8.81
CA ALA A 414 -36.47 9.05 9.40
C ALA A 414 -36.09 8.69 10.85
N LYS A 415 -37.04 8.13 11.62
CA LYS A 415 -36.79 7.63 12.99
C LYS A 415 -35.77 6.49 13.07
N ASP A 416 -35.51 5.82 11.95
CA ASP A 416 -34.56 4.71 11.87
C ASP A 416 -33.14 5.14 11.48
N ALA A 417 -32.94 6.41 11.15
CA ALA A 417 -31.64 6.95 10.77
C ALA A 417 -30.70 7.00 11.98
N LEU A 418 -29.50 6.45 11.83
CA LEU A 418 -28.41 6.53 12.80
C LEU A 418 -27.15 7.06 12.10
N PRO A 419 -26.21 7.66 12.84
CA PRO A 419 -24.95 8.11 12.23
C PRO A 419 -24.25 6.98 11.50
N LEU A 420 -23.63 7.28 10.35
CA LEU A 420 -22.96 6.30 9.46
C LEU A 420 -23.92 5.26 8.84
N LYS A 421 -25.23 5.33 9.11
CA LYS A 421 -26.27 4.48 8.55
C LYS A 421 -27.58 5.27 8.37
N PRO A 422 -27.62 6.18 7.38
CA PRO A 422 -28.83 6.85 6.98
C PRO A 422 -29.97 5.86 6.72
N ALA A 423 -31.20 6.28 6.99
CA ALA A 423 -32.36 5.49 6.61
C ALA A 423 -32.76 5.83 5.17
N PHE A 424 -33.19 4.81 4.44
CA PHE A 424 -33.64 4.97 3.06
C PHE A 424 -35.15 4.73 2.94
N TYR A 425 -35.79 5.56 2.15
CA TYR A 425 -37.13 5.34 1.62
C TYR A 425 -37.14 5.59 0.12
N LEU A 426 -37.83 4.75 -0.61
CA LEU A 426 -37.78 4.76 -2.05
C LEU A 426 -39.20 4.93 -2.58
N GLU A 427 -39.37 5.98 -3.38
CA GLU A 427 -40.64 6.50 -3.86
C GLU A 427 -40.83 6.25 -5.36
#